data_AF-A0A1X9PFN7-F1
#
_entry.id   AF-A0A1X9PFN7-F1
#
_cell.length_a   1.000
_cell.length_b   1.000
_cell.length_c   1.000
_cell.angle_alpha   90.00
_cell.angle_beta   90.00
_cell.angle_gamma   90.00
#
_symmetry.space_group_name_H-M   'P 1'
#
loop_
_entity.id
_entity.type
_entity.pdbx_description
1 polymer ?
#
loop_
_entity_poly.entity_id
_entity_poly.type
_entity_poly.pdbx_seq_one_letter_code
_entity_poly.pdbx_strand_id
1 'polypeptide(L)'
;MSRENRRGFLRRLQWKCVESRVDSKRLYYGRFILFPLRKGEAETIGIAMRRALLGEIEGTCITHAKFEKVTHEYSTIVGIQESVNEIFMNLKEIVLKSNLYGTSDAFICVKGPRDVTAHDIIMPPYVQIVDNTQHIASLTESINFCMKLEIEKSRGYQIKSPTNNFQDGSYPIDAVFMPVRNANYSIYSYGNGNRTDKEEILFFEIWTNGSLTPKEALHEASRKLIDLFSLFLNTEEENLHLDDNQDKIRLPIFTFHDKLAKQSKKEKKDFHLILIDELGLPPRI
;
A
#
# COMPACT_ATOMS: atom_id res chain seq x y z
N MET A 1 8.44 -45.78 34.06
CA MET A 1 7.13 -45.64 33.40
C MET A 1 6.80 -44.15 33.34
N SER A 2 7.35 -43.48 32.33
CA SER A 2 7.33 -42.04 32.10
C SER A 2 5.99 -41.61 31.50
N ARG A 3 5.18 -40.88 32.28
CA ARG A 3 4.02 -40.16 31.73
C ARG A 3 4.52 -38.87 31.08
N GLU A 4 4.75 -38.98 29.79
CA GLU A 4 5.07 -37.90 28.87
C GLU A 4 3.96 -36.85 28.91
N ASN A 5 4.30 -35.69 29.46
CA ASN A 5 3.42 -34.56 29.64
C ASN A 5 3.18 -33.92 28.26
N ARG A 6 2.05 -34.27 27.63
CA ARG A 6 1.55 -33.67 26.38
C ARG A 6 1.26 -32.18 26.59
N ARG A 7 2.28 -31.33 26.56
CA ARG A 7 2.12 -29.90 26.30
C ARG A 7 2.09 -29.69 24.79
N GLY A 8 0.92 -29.91 24.21
CA GLY A 8 0.56 -29.34 22.91
C GLY A 8 0.43 -27.82 23.06
N PHE A 9 1.55 -27.11 23.06
CA PHE A 9 1.55 -25.68 22.79
C PHE A 9 1.00 -25.53 21.37
N LEU A 10 -0.25 -25.08 21.22
CA LEU A 10 -0.76 -24.57 19.95
C LEU A 10 0.26 -23.56 19.44
N ARG A 11 1.09 -23.97 18.47
CA ARG A 11 2.09 -23.08 17.87
C ARG A 11 1.32 -21.99 17.13
N ARG A 12 1.15 -20.85 17.79
CA ARG A 12 0.40 -19.71 17.28
C ARG A 12 1.08 -19.23 15.99
N LEU A 13 0.31 -19.05 14.92
CA LEU A 13 0.78 -18.43 13.69
C LEU A 13 1.43 -17.07 14.03
N GLN A 14 2.67 -16.87 13.62
CA GLN A 14 3.42 -15.64 13.83
C GLN A 14 3.95 -15.12 12.52
N TRP A 15 3.92 -13.81 12.36
CA TRP A 15 4.67 -13.12 11.32
C TRP A 15 5.66 -12.14 11.94
N LYS A 16 6.80 -11.96 11.30
CA LYS A 16 7.84 -11.02 11.75
C LYS A 16 8.45 -10.31 10.54
N CYS A 17 8.90 -9.08 10.75
CA CYS A 17 9.78 -8.39 9.81
C CYS A 17 11.21 -8.87 10.07
N VAL A 18 11.83 -9.45 9.04
CA VAL A 18 13.21 -9.95 9.09
C VAL A 18 14.18 -8.83 8.73
N GLU A 19 13.83 -8.07 7.70
CA GLU A 19 14.66 -6.99 7.17
C GLU A 19 13.76 -5.85 6.71
N SER A 20 14.19 -4.62 6.95
CA SER A 20 13.59 -3.44 6.35
C SER A 20 14.69 -2.44 6.07
N ARG A 21 14.75 -1.95 4.83
CA ARG A 21 15.74 -0.99 4.38
C ARG A 21 15.12 0.04 3.44
N VAL A 22 15.71 1.22 3.44
CA VAL A 22 15.38 2.31 2.53
C VAL A 22 16.57 2.46 1.59
N ASP A 23 16.45 1.94 0.37
CA ASP A 23 17.53 1.95 -0.62
C ASP A 23 17.65 3.34 -1.27
N SER A 24 16.51 4.00 -1.50
CA SER A 24 16.43 5.40 -1.94
C SER A 24 15.13 6.06 -1.48
N LYS A 25 14.98 7.37 -1.69
CA LYS A 25 13.72 8.08 -1.38
C LYS A 25 12.50 7.43 -2.03
N ARG A 26 12.67 6.77 -3.18
CA ARG A 26 11.61 6.11 -3.96
C ARG A 26 11.73 4.59 -4.02
N LEU A 27 12.55 3.97 -3.17
CA LEU A 27 12.72 2.52 -3.17
C LEU A 27 12.89 1.99 -1.75
N TYR A 28 11.80 1.48 -1.19
CA TYR A 28 11.81 0.88 0.15
C TYR A 28 11.62 -0.62 0.01
N TYR A 29 12.43 -1.38 0.74
CA TYR A 29 12.39 -2.85 0.77
C TYR A 29 12.02 -3.36 2.16
N GLY A 30 11.23 -4.43 2.18
CA GLY A 30 10.88 -5.16 3.40
C GLY A 30 10.82 -6.66 3.15
N ARG A 31 11.44 -7.42 4.04
CA ARG A 31 11.37 -8.88 4.09
C ARG A 31 10.60 -9.33 5.32
N PHE A 32 9.60 -10.19 5.10
CA PHE A 32 8.73 -10.71 6.15
C PHE A 32 8.75 -12.23 6.15
N ILE A 33 8.54 -12.82 7.32
CA ILE A 33 8.46 -14.27 7.53
C ILE A 33 7.12 -14.60 8.19
N LEU A 34 6.45 -15.66 7.75
CA LEU A 34 5.21 -16.20 8.31
C LEU A 34 5.40 -17.69 8.61
N PHE A 35 5.18 -18.09 9.85
CA PHE A 35 5.38 -19.46 10.33
C PHE A 35 4.66 -19.72 11.68
N PRO A 36 4.39 -20.98 12.06
CA PRO A 36 4.45 -22.18 11.23
C PRO A 36 3.21 -22.30 10.34
N LEU A 37 3.40 -22.80 9.11
CA LEU A 37 2.31 -23.11 8.17
C LEU A 37 2.25 -24.62 7.92
N ARG A 38 1.06 -25.13 7.62
CA ARG A 38 0.90 -26.50 7.13
C ARG A 38 1.30 -26.55 5.65
N LYS A 39 1.68 -27.75 5.19
CA LYS A 39 2.01 -27.98 3.79
C LYS A 39 0.89 -27.48 2.85
N GLY A 40 1.22 -26.56 1.94
CA GLY A 40 0.32 -25.99 0.94
C GLY A 40 -0.38 -24.67 1.37
N GLU A 41 -0.38 -24.34 2.67
CA GLU A 41 -0.90 -23.04 3.13
C GLU A 41 0.01 -21.90 2.67
N ALA A 42 1.33 -22.12 2.63
CA ALA A 42 2.29 -21.10 2.21
C ALA A 42 2.11 -20.70 0.73
N GLU A 43 1.82 -21.66 -0.15
CA GLU A 43 1.55 -21.41 -1.57
C GLU A 43 0.29 -20.55 -1.73
N THR A 44 -0.78 -20.94 -1.03
CA THR A 44 -2.08 -20.25 -1.08
C THR A 44 -1.94 -18.79 -0.62
N ILE A 45 -1.32 -18.58 0.54
CA ILE A 45 -1.09 -17.25 1.10
C ILE A 45 -0.13 -16.46 0.21
N GLY A 46 0.94 -17.09 -0.28
CA GLY A 46 1.94 -16.49 -1.16
C GLY A 46 1.34 -15.90 -2.42
N ILE A 47 0.57 -16.70 -3.17
CA ILE A 47 -0.11 -16.27 -4.40
C ILE A 47 -1.12 -15.16 -4.11
N ALA A 48 -1.99 -15.35 -3.12
CA ALA A 48 -3.05 -14.39 -2.80
C ALA A 48 -2.47 -13.03 -2.40
N MET A 49 -1.50 -13.03 -1.47
CA MET A 49 -0.85 -11.80 -1.01
C MET A 49 -0.08 -11.11 -2.13
N ARG A 50 0.66 -11.86 -2.97
CA ARG A 50 1.39 -11.26 -4.10
C ARG A 50 0.44 -10.57 -5.08
N ARG A 51 -0.71 -11.19 -5.38
CA ARG A 51 -1.74 -10.58 -6.25
C ARG A 51 -2.33 -9.32 -5.63
N ALA A 52 -2.69 -9.38 -4.35
CA ALA A 52 -3.24 -8.23 -3.63
C ALA A 52 -2.24 -7.07 -3.53
N LEU A 53 -0.97 -7.35 -3.23
CA LEU A 53 0.09 -6.34 -3.15
C LEU A 53 0.28 -5.57 -4.47
N LEU A 54 0.22 -6.27 -5.61
CA LEU A 54 0.46 -5.67 -6.93
C LEU A 54 -0.79 -5.05 -7.56
N GLY A 55 -1.99 -5.52 -7.20
CA GLY A 55 -3.23 -5.14 -7.89
C GLY A 55 -4.21 -4.31 -7.06
N GLU A 56 -4.29 -4.55 -5.74
CA GLU A 56 -5.39 -4.03 -4.91
C GLU A 56 -5.01 -2.81 -4.06
N ILE A 57 -3.72 -2.48 -3.99
CA ILE A 57 -3.25 -1.35 -3.20
C ILE A 57 -3.49 -0.05 -3.98
N GLU A 58 -4.07 0.93 -3.29
CA GLU A 58 -4.39 2.22 -3.87
C GLU A 58 -3.15 3.13 -3.89
N GLY A 59 -2.91 3.76 -5.05
CA GLY A 59 -1.87 4.76 -5.24
C GLY A 59 -2.47 6.15 -5.42
N THR A 60 -1.68 7.19 -5.17
CA THR A 60 -2.00 8.58 -5.49
C THR A 60 -1.06 9.06 -6.58
N CYS A 61 -1.59 9.66 -7.65
CA CYS A 61 -0.78 10.25 -8.72
C CYS A 61 -1.51 11.43 -9.37
N ILE A 62 -0.78 12.16 -10.21
CA ILE A 62 -1.30 13.24 -11.03
C ILE A 62 -1.95 12.62 -12.26
N THR A 63 -3.19 13.01 -12.57
CA THR A 63 -3.97 12.44 -13.68
C THR A 63 -4.30 13.42 -14.78
N HIS A 64 -4.33 14.72 -14.49
CA HIS A 64 -4.46 15.76 -15.49
C HIS A 64 -3.53 16.92 -15.18
N ALA A 65 -3.13 17.61 -16.24
CA ALA A 65 -2.44 18.89 -16.17
C ALA A 65 -3.11 19.87 -17.13
N LYS A 66 -3.44 21.05 -16.62
CA LYS A 66 -4.04 22.14 -17.36
C LYS A 66 -3.05 23.29 -17.55
N PHE A 67 -2.91 23.69 -18.80
CA PHE A 67 -2.08 24.82 -19.23
C PHE A 67 -2.93 25.91 -19.88
N GLU A 68 -2.56 27.17 -19.69
CA GLU A 68 -3.26 28.28 -20.35
C GLU A 68 -2.85 28.49 -21.82
N LYS A 69 -1.65 28.07 -22.22
CA LYS A 69 -1.03 28.47 -23.51
C LYS A 69 -0.44 27.30 -24.32
N VAL A 70 -1.03 26.11 -24.20
CA VAL A 70 -0.59 24.92 -24.92
C VAL A 70 -1.65 24.55 -25.96
N THR A 71 -1.22 24.35 -27.21
CA THR A 71 -2.11 23.94 -28.31
C THR A 71 -2.31 22.42 -28.33
N HIS A 72 -1.22 21.67 -28.13
CA HIS A 72 -1.21 20.21 -28.09
C HIS A 72 -0.06 19.66 -27.24
N GLU A 73 -0.15 18.39 -26.86
CA GLU A 73 0.81 17.68 -25.99
C GLU A 73 2.25 17.60 -26.52
N TYR A 74 2.43 17.67 -27.84
CA TYR A 74 3.77 17.70 -28.48
C TYR A 74 4.34 19.10 -28.71
N SER A 75 3.69 20.15 -28.19
CA SER A 75 4.15 21.51 -28.42
C SER A 75 5.32 21.87 -27.50
N THR A 76 6.09 22.86 -27.93
CA THR A 76 7.16 23.47 -27.14
C THR A 76 6.74 24.87 -26.70
N ILE A 77 7.10 25.24 -25.48
CA ILE A 77 6.80 26.54 -24.90
C ILE A 77 8.08 27.38 -24.97
N VAL A 78 8.02 28.54 -25.61
CA VAL A 78 9.17 29.47 -25.68
C VAL A 78 9.62 29.85 -24.27
N GLY A 79 10.92 29.72 -23.99
CA GLY A 79 11.51 29.98 -22.68
C GLY A 79 11.54 28.77 -21.73
N ILE A 80 11.08 27.59 -22.17
CA ILE A 80 11.22 26.31 -21.45
C ILE A 80 12.08 25.38 -22.29
N GLN A 81 12.99 24.65 -21.64
CA GLN A 81 13.88 23.71 -22.33
C GLN A 81 13.16 22.44 -22.79
N GLU A 82 12.29 21.89 -21.96
CA GLU A 82 11.57 20.64 -22.19
C GLU A 82 10.30 20.86 -23.03
N SER A 83 9.91 19.83 -23.77
CA SER A 83 8.60 19.77 -24.44
C SER A 83 7.47 19.49 -23.44
N VAL A 84 6.22 19.79 -23.81
CA VAL A 84 5.05 19.51 -22.95
C VAL A 84 4.95 18.01 -22.59
N ASN A 85 5.26 17.11 -23.54
CA ASN A 85 5.28 15.68 -23.29
C ASN A 85 6.38 15.25 -22.29
N GLU A 86 7.57 15.84 -22.38
CA GLU A 86 8.64 15.59 -21.39
C GLU A 86 8.22 16.06 -20.00
N ILE A 87 7.56 17.22 -19.90
CA ILE A 87 6.97 17.70 -18.63
C ILE A 87 5.96 16.69 -18.09
N PHE A 88 5.09 16.11 -18.92
CA PHE A 88 4.15 15.07 -18.48
C PHE A 88 4.84 13.80 -17.99
N MET A 89 5.90 13.36 -18.67
CA MET A 89 6.70 12.22 -18.22
C MET A 89 7.36 12.51 -16.87
N ASN A 90 7.91 13.72 -16.70
CA ASN A 90 8.50 14.14 -15.44
C ASN A 90 7.48 14.22 -14.29
N LEU A 91 6.27 14.72 -14.56
CA LEU A 91 5.17 14.74 -13.58
C LEU A 91 4.73 13.32 -13.19
N LYS A 92 4.72 12.38 -14.14
CA LYS A 92 4.39 10.96 -13.90
C LYS A 92 5.38 10.27 -12.96
N GLU A 93 6.63 10.73 -12.91
CA GLU A 93 7.65 10.20 -12.00
C GLU A 93 7.50 10.68 -10.55
N ILE A 94 6.69 11.72 -10.30
CA ILE A 94 6.46 12.25 -8.96
C ILE A 94 5.64 11.25 -8.15
N VAL A 95 6.20 10.82 -7.02
CA VAL A 95 5.53 9.92 -6.09
C VAL A 95 4.80 10.73 -5.02
N LEU A 96 3.49 10.55 -4.94
CA LEU A 96 2.62 11.19 -3.96
C LEU A 96 2.16 10.19 -2.89
N LYS A 97 2.05 10.68 -1.66
CA LYS A 97 1.44 10.00 -0.52
C LYS A 97 0.23 10.81 -0.08
N SER A 98 -0.95 10.20 -0.04
CA SER A 98 -2.16 10.89 0.42
C SER A 98 -3.20 9.96 1.03
N ASN A 99 -4.05 10.55 1.87
CA ASN A 99 -5.31 9.97 2.33
C ASN A 99 -6.51 10.69 1.68
N LEU A 100 -6.37 11.04 0.40
CA LEU A 100 -7.41 11.71 -0.39
C LEU A 100 -8.61 10.77 -0.63
N TYR A 101 -9.81 11.35 -0.63
CA TYR A 101 -11.02 10.76 -1.18
C TYR A 101 -11.47 11.59 -2.39
N GLY A 102 -11.52 10.99 -3.57
CA GLY A 102 -11.89 11.68 -4.82
C GLY A 102 -10.70 12.36 -5.50
N THR A 103 -10.97 13.50 -6.12
CA THR A 103 -9.98 14.30 -6.85
C THR A 103 -9.61 15.57 -6.08
N SER A 104 -8.38 16.05 -6.28
CA SER A 104 -7.87 17.26 -5.67
C SER A 104 -7.03 18.06 -6.64
N ASP A 105 -7.12 19.37 -6.55
CA ASP A 105 -6.29 20.27 -7.34
C ASP A 105 -4.96 20.58 -6.64
N ALA A 106 -3.92 20.78 -7.43
CA ALA A 106 -2.64 21.36 -7.03
C ALA A 106 -2.15 22.35 -8.09
N PHE A 107 -1.19 23.20 -7.74
CA PHE A 107 -0.75 24.29 -8.63
C PHE A 107 0.77 24.42 -8.65
N ILE A 108 1.31 24.77 -9.82
CA ILE A 108 2.69 25.19 -9.98
C ILE A 108 2.64 26.61 -10.54
N CYS A 109 3.24 27.58 -9.84
CA CYS A 109 3.30 28.97 -10.28
C CYS A 109 4.70 29.52 -10.03
N VAL A 110 5.49 29.64 -11.09
CA VAL A 110 6.92 29.91 -11.01
C VAL A 110 7.33 30.98 -12.03
N LYS A 111 8.24 31.88 -11.64
CA LYS A 111 8.87 32.84 -12.55
C LYS A 111 10.32 32.44 -12.81
N GLY A 112 10.70 32.41 -14.09
CA GLY A 112 12.07 32.10 -14.54
C GLY A 112 13.02 33.31 -14.52
N PRO A 113 14.30 33.11 -14.87
CA PRO A 113 14.92 31.83 -15.25
C PRO A 113 15.33 31.01 -14.02
N ARG A 114 14.90 29.74 -13.94
CA ARG A 114 15.28 28.76 -12.92
C ARG A 114 14.76 27.36 -13.26
N ASP A 115 15.31 26.35 -12.59
CA ASP A 115 14.77 24.99 -12.63
C ASP A 115 13.52 24.86 -11.76
N VAL A 116 12.52 24.14 -12.27
CA VAL A 116 11.27 23.80 -11.59
C VAL A 116 11.36 22.36 -11.14
N THR A 117 11.17 22.15 -9.85
CA THR A 117 11.21 20.83 -9.22
C THR A 117 9.88 20.51 -8.55
N ALA A 118 9.69 19.25 -8.12
CA ALA A 118 8.51 18.85 -7.35
C ALA A 118 8.35 19.65 -6.05
N HIS A 119 9.42 20.25 -5.51
CA HIS A 119 9.31 21.15 -4.37
C HIS A 119 8.46 22.41 -4.66
N ASP A 120 8.43 22.87 -5.90
CA ASP A 120 7.72 24.10 -6.29
C ASP A 120 6.20 23.89 -6.45
N ILE A 121 5.72 22.65 -6.29
CA ILE A 121 4.30 22.36 -6.39
C ILE A 121 3.58 22.73 -5.09
N ILE A 122 2.57 23.59 -5.21
CA ILE A 122 1.66 23.96 -4.15
C ILE A 122 0.65 22.83 -3.97
N MET A 123 0.97 21.93 -3.05
CA MET A 123 0.14 20.77 -2.70
C MET A 123 -0.97 21.14 -1.70
N PRO A 124 -2.13 20.47 -1.76
CA PRO A 124 -3.13 20.53 -0.70
C PRO A 124 -2.60 19.88 0.59
N PRO A 125 -3.14 20.23 1.76
CA PRO A 125 -2.58 19.82 3.06
C PRO A 125 -2.60 18.30 3.34
N TYR A 126 -3.41 17.53 2.61
CA TYR A 126 -3.55 16.07 2.76
C TYR A 126 -2.75 15.26 1.74
N VAL A 127 -2.00 15.92 0.84
CA VAL A 127 -1.08 15.28 -0.11
C VAL A 127 0.36 15.67 0.24
N GLN A 128 1.24 14.67 0.24
CA GLN A 128 2.66 14.85 0.48
C GLN A 128 3.45 14.30 -0.70
N ILE A 129 4.49 15.02 -1.09
CA ILE A 129 5.44 14.58 -2.10
C ILE A 129 6.52 13.76 -1.38
N VAL A 130 6.78 12.55 -1.88
CA VAL A 130 7.79 11.65 -1.30
C VAL A 130 9.20 12.11 -1.66
N ASP A 131 9.38 12.62 -2.87
CA ASP A 131 10.67 13.14 -3.33
C ASP A 131 10.55 14.51 -4.00
N ASN A 132 10.95 15.53 -3.25
CA ASN A 132 10.90 16.92 -3.69
C ASN A 132 11.96 17.28 -4.73
N THR A 133 12.92 16.39 -5.02
CA THR A 133 14.01 16.66 -5.97
C THR A 133 13.71 16.23 -7.41
N GLN A 134 12.51 15.68 -7.70
CA GLN A 134 12.13 15.37 -9.07
C GLN A 134 12.15 16.64 -9.91
N HIS A 135 12.92 16.62 -11.00
CA HIS A 135 12.92 17.69 -11.97
C HIS A 135 11.63 17.65 -12.81
N ILE A 136 11.08 18.82 -13.13
CA ILE A 136 9.86 18.97 -13.93
C ILE A 136 10.19 19.67 -15.24
N ALA A 137 10.79 20.87 -15.16
CA ALA A 137 11.13 21.70 -16.31
C ALA A 137 12.24 22.70 -15.96
N SER A 138 12.94 23.23 -16.95
CA SER A 138 14.01 24.22 -16.82
C SER A 138 13.60 25.48 -17.59
N LEU A 139 13.41 26.60 -16.88
CA LEU A 139 13.00 27.87 -17.49
C LEU A 139 14.25 28.66 -17.89
N THR A 140 14.45 28.85 -19.20
CA THR A 140 15.63 29.54 -19.77
C THR A 140 15.45 31.06 -19.82
N GLU A 141 14.21 31.53 -19.86
CA GLU A 141 13.87 32.96 -19.97
C GLU A 141 13.01 33.44 -18.78
N SER A 142 12.79 34.76 -18.71
CA SER A 142 11.93 35.40 -17.70
C SER A 142 10.44 35.21 -17.96
N ILE A 143 10.02 33.95 -18.04
CA ILE A 143 8.63 33.55 -18.29
C ILE A 143 7.90 33.19 -16.99
N ASN A 144 6.58 33.37 -16.99
CA ASN A 144 5.71 32.88 -15.92
C ASN A 144 5.19 31.49 -16.32
N PHE A 145 5.66 30.46 -15.63
CA PHE A 145 5.19 29.10 -15.78
C PHE A 145 4.09 28.82 -14.75
N CYS A 146 2.85 28.70 -15.22
CA CYS A 146 1.68 28.38 -14.40
C CYS A 146 0.97 27.14 -14.94
N MET A 147 0.67 26.20 -14.05
CA MET A 147 0.01 24.94 -14.37
C MET A 147 -0.92 24.55 -13.22
N LYS A 148 -2.11 24.07 -13.57
CA LYS A 148 -3.01 23.41 -12.62
C LYS A 148 -2.89 21.89 -12.81
N LEU A 149 -2.79 21.16 -11.71
CA LEU A 149 -2.68 19.71 -11.66
C LEU A 149 -3.91 19.13 -10.99
N GLU A 150 -4.38 17.99 -11.49
CA GLU A 150 -5.42 17.20 -10.83
C GLU A 150 -4.82 15.89 -10.30
N ILE A 151 -5.01 15.65 -9.02
CA ILE A 151 -4.49 14.51 -8.27
C ILE A 151 -5.66 13.60 -7.94
N GLU A 152 -5.48 12.31 -8.18
CA GLU A 152 -6.49 11.29 -7.90
C GLU A 152 -5.86 10.16 -7.08
N LYS A 153 -6.69 9.50 -6.27
CA LYS A 153 -6.34 8.24 -5.59
C LYS A 153 -7.21 7.13 -6.15
N SER A 154 -6.57 6.12 -6.75
CA SER A 154 -7.26 5.00 -7.38
C SER A 154 -6.41 3.72 -7.33
N ARG A 155 -6.82 2.68 -8.04
CA ARG A 155 -6.12 1.38 -8.13
C ARG A 155 -5.68 1.07 -9.54
N GLY A 156 -4.58 0.33 -9.64
CA GLY A 156 -4.09 -0.25 -10.87
C GLY A 156 -3.54 0.78 -11.86
N TYR A 157 -3.59 0.42 -13.14
CA TYR A 157 -3.17 1.28 -14.24
C TYR A 157 -4.39 1.71 -15.03
N GLN A 158 -4.60 3.01 -15.17
CA GLN A 158 -5.68 3.55 -15.99
C GLN A 158 -5.08 4.34 -17.14
N ILE A 159 -5.31 3.86 -18.36
CA ILE A 159 -5.05 4.64 -19.57
C ILE A 159 -6.26 5.54 -19.75
N LYS A 160 -6.11 6.83 -19.45
CA LYS A 160 -7.14 7.81 -19.77
C LYS A 160 -7.05 8.08 -21.27
N SER A 161 -8.01 7.55 -22.03
CA SER A 161 -8.17 7.94 -23.43
C SER A 161 -8.38 9.45 -23.51
N PRO A 162 -7.81 10.14 -24.52
CA PRO A 162 -8.07 11.55 -24.72
C PRO A 162 -9.58 11.74 -24.88
N THR A 163 -10.21 12.34 -23.87
CA THR A 163 -11.59 12.78 -24.01
C THR A 163 -11.53 13.95 -24.98
N ASN A 164 -12.35 13.95 -26.03
CA ASN A 164 -12.29 14.92 -27.14
C ASN A 164 -12.49 16.41 -26.77
N ASN A 165 -12.45 16.75 -25.47
CA ASN A 165 -12.64 18.08 -24.92
C ASN A 165 -11.31 18.73 -24.52
N PHE A 166 -10.32 18.73 -25.43
CA PHE A 166 -9.08 19.50 -25.27
C PHE A 166 -9.29 21.02 -25.28
N GLN A 167 -10.52 21.49 -25.52
CA GLN A 167 -10.86 22.90 -25.65
C GLN A 167 -10.62 23.73 -24.38
N ASP A 168 -10.46 23.09 -23.21
CA ASP A 168 -10.17 23.78 -21.94
C ASP A 168 -8.67 23.73 -21.54
N GLY A 169 -7.79 23.28 -22.44
CA GLY A 169 -6.34 23.22 -22.16
C GLY A 169 -5.94 22.20 -21.07
N SER A 170 -6.84 21.27 -20.75
CA SER A 170 -6.60 20.16 -19.81
C SER A 170 -6.18 18.91 -20.59
N TYR A 171 -5.04 18.33 -20.20
CA TYR A 171 -4.46 17.15 -20.83
C TYR A 171 -4.39 15.99 -19.83
N PRO A 172 -4.85 14.79 -20.22
CA PRO A 172 -4.69 13.61 -19.38
C PRO A 172 -3.22 13.17 -19.33
N ILE A 173 -2.80 12.73 -18.14
CA ILE A 173 -1.52 12.10 -17.90
C ILE A 173 -1.79 10.64 -17.56
N ASP A 174 -0.99 9.74 -18.12
CA ASP A 174 -1.05 8.31 -17.80
C ASP A 174 -0.87 8.06 -16.30
N ALA A 175 -1.93 7.56 -15.67
CA ALA A 175 -2.00 7.43 -14.23
C ALA A 175 -1.51 6.05 -13.77
N VAL A 176 -0.37 6.02 -13.06
CA VAL A 176 0.18 4.82 -12.43
C VAL A 176 -0.15 4.80 -10.94
N PHE A 177 -1.24 4.16 -10.56
CA PHE A 177 -1.68 4.06 -9.15
C PHE A 177 -1.09 2.85 -8.42
N MET A 178 0.15 2.45 -8.75
CA MET A 178 0.78 1.23 -8.24
C MET A 178 1.96 1.57 -7.31
N PRO A 179 1.75 1.67 -5.99
CA PRO A 179 2.80 2.00 -5.04
C PRO A 179 3.77 0.83 -4.76
N VAL A 180 3.31 -0.41 -4.92
CA VAL A 180 4.17 -1.61 -4.87
C VAL A 180 4.80 -1.83 -6.24
N ARG A 181 6.13 -1.73 -6.30
CA ARG A 181 6.92 -1.91 -7.52
C ARG A 181 7.16 -3.39 -7.81
N ASN A 182 7.42 -4.18 -6.77
CA ASN A 182 7.66 -5.60 -6.89
C ASN A 182 7.27 -6.33 -5.61
N ALA A 183 6.82 -7.58 -5.75
CA ALA A 183 6.54 -8.48 -4.65
C ALA A 183 6.95 -9.91 -5.05
N ASN A 184 7.80 -10.51 -4.22
CA ASN A 184 8.24 -11.90 -4.36
C ASN A 184 7.92 -12.70 -3.10
N TYR A 185 7.80 -14.01 -3.24
CA TYR A 185 7.68 -14.91 -2.10
C TYR A 185 8.48 -16.18 -2.32
N SER A 186 8.96 -16.76 -1.23
CA SER A 186 9.65 -18.06 -1.23
C SER A 186 9.15 -18.92 -0.08
N ILE A 187 9.08 -20.23 -0.33
CA ILE A 187 8.56 -21.20 0.62
C ILE A 187 9.71 -22.12 1.02
N TYR A 188 9.89 -22.30 2.32
CA TYR A 188 10.84 -23.25 2.88
C TYR A 188 10.10 -24.30 3.71
N SER A 189 10.23 -25.56 3.35
CA SER A 189 9.68 -26.68 4.12
C SER A 189 10.72 -27.22 5.09
N TYR A 190 10.32 -27.46 6.33
CA TYR A 190 11.15 -28.08 7.36
C TYR A 190 10.36 -29.16 8.10
N GLY A 191 11.05 -30.21 8.52
CA GLY A 191 10.43 -31.34 9.21
C GLY A 191 11.46 -32.41 9.58
N ASN A 192 11.30 -33.02 10.75
CA ASN A 192 12.18 -34.09 11.19
C ASN A 192 11.77 -35.41 10.53
N GLY A 193 12.73 -36.16 9.97
CA GLY A 193 12.54 -37.23 8.97
C GLY A 193 11.62 -38.41 9.31
N ASN A 194 10.98 -38.44 10.47
CA ASN A 194 10.13 -39.53 10.94
C ASN A 194 8.65 -39.13 11.20
N ARG A 195 8.24 -37.87 10.95
CA ARG A 195 6.82 -37.45 11.02
C ARG A 195 6.36 -36.89 9.68
N THR A 196 5.17 -37.30 9.25
CA THR A 196 4.47 -36.84 8.04
C THR A 196 4.12 -35.35 8.02
N ASP A 197 4.31 -34.64 9.13
CA ASP A 197 3.94 -33.24 9.29
C ASP A 197 5.13 -32.35 8.92
N LYS A 198 5.30 -32.07 7.61
CA LYS A 198 6.20 -31.02 7.14
C LYS A 198 5.54 -29.67 7.41
N GLU A 199 6.24 -28.80 8.14
CA GLU A 199 5.86 -27.41 8.33
C GLU A 199 6.49 -26.55 7.24
N GLU A 200 5.82 -25.47 6.88
CA GLU A 200 6.28 -24.49 5.90
C GLU A 200 6.54 -23.15 6.57
N ILE A 201 7.49 -22.43 6.00
CA ILE A 201 7.82 -21.03 6.30
C ILE A 201 7.65 -20.27 5.01
N LEU A 202 6.87 -19.20 5.06
CA LEU A 202 6.68 -18.30 3.93
C LEU A 202 7.50 -17.03 4.15
N PHE A 203 8.35 -16.69 3.19
CA PHE A 203 9.04 -15.43 3.14
C PHE A 203 8.41 -14.53 2.09
N PHE A 204 8.14 -13.28 2.43
CA PHE A 204 7.74 -12.24 1.50
C PHE A 204 8.85 -11.21 1.36
N GLU A 205 9.05 -10.74 0.15
CA GLU A 205 9.94 -9.64 -0.19
C GLU A 205 9.15 -8.60 -0.98
N ILE A 206 9.11 -7.36 -0.48
CA ILE A 206 8.24 -6.31 -1.00
C ILE A 206 9.07 -5.06 -1.27
N TRP A 207 8.95 -4.51 -2.46
CA TRP A 207 9.55 -3.24 -2.89
C TRP A 207 8.45 -2.22 -3.18
N THR A 208 8.56 -1.03 -2.59
CA THR A 208 7.58 0.06 -2.72
C THR A 208 8.25 1.35 -3.17
N ASN A 209 7.47 2.25 -3.75
CA ASN A 209 7.96 3.54 -4.27
C ASN A 209 8.12 4.63 -3.19
N GLY A 210 7.95 4.29 -1.90
CA GLY A 210 8.06 5.22 -0.77
C GLY A 210 6.75 5.92 -0.36
N SER A 211 5.68 5.87 -1.17
CA SER A 211 4.38 6.42 -0.74
C SER A 211 3.75 5.62 0.40
N LEU A 212 4.03 4.32 0.42
CA LEU A 212 3.58 3.36 1.41
C LEU A 212 4.78 2.52 1.84
N THR A 213 4.93 2.22 3.13
CA THR A 213 5.99 1.32 3.58
C THR A 213 5.64 -0.13 3.23
N PRO A 214 6.63 -1.03 3.05
CA PRO A 214 6.38 -2.46 2.80
C PRO A 214 5.49 -3.13 3.86
N LYS A 215 5.58 -2.67 5.11
CA LYS A 215 4.74 -3.16 6.21
C LYS A 215 3.29 -2.69 6.07
N GLU A 216 3.08 -1.41 5.76
CA GLU A 216 1.73 -0.89 5.51
C GLU A 216 1.11 -1.56 4.28
N ALA A 217 1.90 -1.79 3.21
CA ALA A 217 1.47 -2.53 2.03
C ALA A 217 0.99 -3.94 2.37
N LEU A 218 1.74 -4.68 3.20
CA LEU A 218 1.34 -5.99 3.68
C LEU A 218 0.00 -5.95 4.43
N HIS A 219 -0.17 -4.96 5.32
CA HIS A 219 -1.42 -4.78 6.08
C HIS A 219 -2.61 -4.42 5.17
N GLU A 220 -2.41 -3.52 4.22
CA GLU A 220 -3.47 -3.11 3.29
C GLU A 220 -3.89 -4.27 2.39
N ALA A 221 -2.92 -5.00 1.81
CA ALA A 221 -3.19 -6.20 1.01
C ALA A 221 -3.96 -7.27 1.81
N SER A 222 -3.57 -7.53 3.06
CA SER A 222 -4.31 -8.46 3.93
C SER A 222 -5.75 -8.00 4.18
N ARG A 223 -5.97 -6.70 4.42
CA ARG A 223 -7.32 -6.15 4.60
C ARG A 223 -8.17 -6.36 3.35
N LYS A 224 -7.66 -6.01 2.17
CA LYS A 224 -8.38 -6.18 0.89
C LYS A 224 -8.75 -7.66 0.64
N LEU A 225 -7.85 -8.59 0.93
CA LEU A 225 -8.15 -10.02 0.82
C LEU A 225 -9.24 -10.47 1.80
N ILE A 226 -9.18 -10.03 3.06
CA ILE A 226 -10.22 -10.33 4.05
C ILE A 226 -11.57 -9.78 3.61
N ASP A 227 -11.60 -8.54 3.12
CA ASP A 227 -12.82 -7.91 2.62
C ASP A 227 -13.40 -8.71 1.44
N LEU A 228 -12.56 -9.17 0.51
CA LEU A 228 -12.98 -10.04 -0.60
C LEU A 228 -13.59 -11.37 -0.11
N PHE A 229 -12.96 -12.03 0.87
CA PHE A 229 -13.46 -13.30 1.39
C PHE A 229 -14.69 -13.14 2.29
N SER A 230 -14.90 -11.95 2.88
CA SER A 230 -16.05 -11.67 3.74
C SER A 230 -17.39 -11.83 3.01
N LEU A 231 -17.41 -11.62 1.69
CA LEU A 231 -18.61 -11.82 0.86
C LEU A 231 -19.13 -13.26 0.93
N PHE A 232 -18.23 -14.24 0.90
CA PHE A 232 -18.60 -15.65 1.00
C PHE A 232 -19.09 -16.05 2.40
N LEU A 233 -18.68 -15.32 3.44
CA LEU A 233 -19.15 -15.56 4.81
C LEU A 233 -20.57 -15.03 5.03
N ASN A 234 -20.96 -13.99 4.28
CA ASN A 234 -22.27 -13.33 4.42
C ASN A 234 -23.35 -13.96 3.52
N THR A 235 -23.00 -14.89 2.63
CA THR A 235 -23.95 -15.50 1.67
C THR A 235 -24.90 -16.52 2.32
N GLU A 236 -24.70 -16.86 3.61
CA GLU A 236 -25.55 -17.84 4.31
C GLU A 236 -26.80 -17.23 4.99
N GLU A 237 -26.95 -15.89 5.02
CA GLU A 237 -28.10 -15.24 5.69
C GLU A 237 -29.16 -14.64 4.75
N GLU A 238 -28.88 -14.51 3.45
CA GLU A 238 -29.89 -14.08 2.47
C GLU A 238 -30.65 -15.27 1.91
N ASN A 239 -31.58 -15.81 2.72
CA ASN A 239 -32.74 -16.49 2.14
C ASN A 239 -33.44 -15.49 1.21
N LEU A 240 -33.41 -15.79 -0.08
CA LEU A 240 -34.11 -15.11 -1.16
C LEU A 240 -35.59 -14.86 -0.81
N HIS A 241 -35.87 -13.69 -0.22
CA HIS A 241 -37.15 -13.03 -0.40
C HIS A 241 -36.94 -11.92 -1.41
N LEU A 242 -37.12 -12.27 -2.68
CA LEU A 242 -37.42 -11.29 -3.72
C LEU A 242 -38.80 -10.72 -3.41
N ASP A 243 -38.83 -9.59 -2.72
CA ASP A 243 -39.99 -8.71 -2.77
C ASP A 243 -39.50 -7.28 -3.04
N ASP A 244 -40.06 -6.72 -4.12
CA ASP A 244 -39.79 -5.38 -4.61
C ASP A 244 -39.98 -4.36 -3.48
N ASN A 245 -38.98 -3.54 -3.21
CA ASN A 245 -39.13 -2.08 -3.14
C ASN A 245 -37.78 -1.38 -2.88
N GLN A 246 -37.62 -0.25 -3.55
CA GLN A 246 -36.47 0.66 -3.46
C GLN A 246 -36.26 1.12 -2.01
N ASP A 247 -35.12 0.78 -1.41
CA ASP A 247 -34.37 1.72 -0.57
C ASP A 247 -32.99 1.18 -0.13
N LYS A 248 -32.04 2.12 -0.03
CA LYS A 248 -30.61 1.99 0.31
C LYS A 248 -30.23 0.78 1.18
N ILE A 249 -29.47 -0.14 0.59
CA ILE A 249 -28.70 -1.16 1.34
C ILE A 249 -27.55 -0.44 2.05
N ARG A 250 -27.72 -0.17 3.35
CA ARG A 250 -26.62 0.12 4.26
C ARG A 250 -25.99 -1.21 4.65
N LEU A 251 -24.82 -1.51 4.09
CA LEU A 251 -24.00 -2.65 4.49
C LEU A 251 -23.65 -2.52 5.99
N PRO A 252 -23.81 -3.57 6.82
CA PRO A 252 -23.36 -3.55 8.19
C PRO A 252 -21.82 -3.60 8.21
N ILE A 253 -21.19 -2.50 8.64
CA ILE A 253 -19.76 -2.44 8.94
C ILE A 253 -19.54 -3.31 10.19
N PHE A 254 -19.15 -4.57 10.00
CA PHE A 254 -18.74 -5.39 11.14
C PHE A 254 -17.42 -4.87 11.71
N THR A 255 -17.49 -4.44 12.97
CA THR A 255 -16.37 -4.06 13.84
C THR A 255 -15.49 -5.26 14.19
N PHE A 256 -14.69 -5.75 13.24
CA PHE A 256 -13.66 -6.77 13.54
C PHE A 256 -12.49 -6.22 14.37
N HIS A 257 -12.28 -4.90 14.35
CA HIS A 257 -11.20 -4.25 15.09
C HIS A 257 -11.34 -4.39 16.62
N ASP A 258 -12.57 -4.49 17.14
CA ASP A 258 -12.79 -4.42 18.58
C ASP A 258 -12.57 -5.76 19.30
N LYS A 259 -12.72 -6.90 18.60
CA LYS A 259 -12.47 -8.25 19.15
C LYS A 259 -10.97 -8.58 19.26
N LEU A 260 -10.16 -8.17 18.27
CA LEU A 260 -8.70 -8.33 18.32
C LEU A 260 -8.03 -7.37 19.34
N ALA A 261 -8.57 -6.14 19.48
CA ALA A 261 -8.12 -5.21 20.51
C ALA A 261 -8.48 -5.69 21.94
N LYS A 262 -9.64 -6.33 22.12
CA LYS A 262 -10.02 -6.92 23.43
C LYS A 262 -9.20 -8.15 23.80
N GLN A 263 -8.74 -8.96 22.83
CA GLN A 263 -7.81 -10.06 23.11
C GLN A 263 -6.42 -9.57 23.56
N SER A 264 -5.89 -8.51 22.94
CA SER A 264 -4.60 -7.93 23.35
C SER A 264 -4.64 -7.17 24.69
N LYS A 265 -5.80 -6.63 25.11
CA LYS A 265 -6.00 -6.07 26.46
C LYS A 265 -6.23 -7.13 27.55
N LYS A 266 -6.74 -8.32 27.21
CA LYS A 266 -6.95 -9.41 28.18
C LYS A 266 -5.63 -10.12 28.53
N GLU A 267 -4.68 -10.21 27.60
CA GLU A 267 -3.34 -10.78 27.84
C GLU A 267 -2.40 -9.86 28.66
N LYS A 268 -2.76 -8.58 28.88
CA LYS A 268 -1.94 -7.62 29.65
C LYS A 268 -2.24 -7.58 31.15
N LYS A 269 -3.16 -8.40 31.68
CA LYS A 269 -3.59 -8.33 33.09
C LYS A 269 -3.10 -9.42 34.04
N ASP A 270 -2.39 -10.44 33.57
CA ASP A 270 -1.80 -11.46 34.45
C ASP A 270 -0.28 -11.56 34.23
N PHE A 271 0.45 -10.56 34.72
CA PHE A 271 1.86 -10.69 35.04
C PHE A 271 2.07 -10.22 36.48
N HIS A 272 1.71 -11.08 37.44
CA HIS A 272 2.37 -11.03 38.74
C HIS A 272 3.71 -11.75 38.59
N LEU A 273 4.79 -10.99 38.69
CA LEU A 273 6.15 -11.50 38.90
C LEU A 273 6.13 -12.39 40.15
N ILE A 274 6.23 -13.71 39.95
CA ILE A 274 6.54 -14.64 41.04
C ILE A 274 8.04 -14.52 41.28
N LEU A 275 8.40 -13.81 42.35
CA LEU A 275 9.74 -13.80 42.92
C LEU A 275 10.09 -15.23 43.38
N ILE A 276 11.32 -15.65 43.10
CA ILE A 276 11.81 -17.03 43.30
C ILE A 276 11.93 -17.42 44.80
N ASP A 277 11.60 -16.53 45.74
CA ASP A 277 11.79 -16.74 47.19
C ASP A 277 10.59 -17.34 47.95
N GLU A 278 9.46 -17.67 47.30
CA GLU A 278 8.32 -18.32 47.98
C GLU A 278 8.21 -19.83 47.76
N LEU A 279 9.15 -20.45 47.05
CA LEU A 279 9.21 -21.91 46.99
C LEU A 279 9.96 -22.43 48.21
N GLY A 280 9.22 -22.79 49.25
CA GLY A 280 9.69 -23.51 50.44
C GLY A 280 10.34 -24.85 50.10
N LEU A 281 11.53 -24.81 49.51
CA LEU A 281 12.37 -25.96 49.24
C LEU A 281 13.21 -26.25 50.49
N PRO A 282 13.25 -27.49 50.98
CA PRO A 282 14.08 -27.84 52.13
C PRO A 282 15.58 -27.74 51.78
N PRO A 283 16.44 -27.31 52.72
CA PRO A 283 17.87 -27.24 52.51
C PRO A 283 18.44 -28.66 52.34
N ARG A 284 19.27 -28.84 51.32
CA ARG A 284 19.94 -30.12 51.02
C ARG A 284 20.89 -30.51 52.16
N ILE A 285 20.82 -31.76 52.59
CA ILE A 285 21.94 -32.53 53.15
C ILE A 285 22.60 -33.25 51.97
#